data_AF-X0YB79-F1
#
_entry.id   AF-X0YB79-F1
#
_cell.length_a   1.000
_cell.length_b   1.000
_cell.length_c   1.000
_cell.angle_alpha   90.00
_cell.angle_beta   90.00
_cell.angle_gamma   90.00
#
_symmetry.space_group_name_H-M   'P 1'
#
loop_
_entity.id
_entity.type
_entity.pdbx_description
1 polymer ?
#
loop_
_entity_poly.entity_id
_entity_poly.type
_entity_poly.pdbx_seq_one_letter_code
_entity_poly.pdbx_strand_id
1 'polypeptide(L)'
;MKGHQAATIVRLISDRCPDQLKLPFALWTREAVGQLINERYGVSLSVSTVGRYLRRWGFTPQKPLRRAYERDPAKVKKWLDEEYPAIRRQAKREKAEILWGDEMGLRSDHQTGTSYGRKGKTPTIPGTGQRFSCNMISTVTNQGRLTFMV
;
A
#
# COMPACT_ATOMS: atom_id res chain seq x y z
N MET A 1 25.68 13.86 14.37
CA MET A 1 24.64 13.36 15.29
C MET A 1 25.30 12.45 16.31
N LYS A 2 24.96 12.57 17.60
CA LYS A 2 25.51 11.70 18.67
C LYS A 2 24.92 10.28 18.57
N GLY A 3 25.64 9.26 19.05
CA GLY A 3 25.21 7.86 18.93
C GLY A 3 23.84 7.56 19.54
N HIS A 4 23.53 8.12 20.72
CA HIS A 4 22.22 7.94 21.36
C HIS A 4 21.06 8.58 20.59
N GLN A 5 21.32 9.71 19.91
CA GLN A 5 20.32 10.38 19.07
C GLN A 5 20.00 9.51 17.86
N ALA A 6 21.03 8.95 17.22
CA ALA A 6 20.86 8.03 16.10
C ALA A 6 20.06 6.78 16.50
N ALA A 7 20.39 6.15 17.62
CA ALA A 7 19.67 4.98 18.13
C ALA A 7 18.18 5.28 18.40
N THR A 8 17.89 6.46 18.97
CA THR A 8 16.50 6.90 19.22
C THR A 8 15.73 7.09 17.92
N ILE A 9 16.32 7.74 16.92
CA ILE A 9 15.69 7.94 15.61
C ILE A 9 15.42 6.59 14.94
N VAL A 10 16.41 5.69 14.92
CA VAL A 10 16.26 4.34 14.36
C VAL A 10 15.09 3.59 15.02
N ARG A 11 15.00 3.63 16.34
CA ARG A 11 13.88 3.01 17.06
C ARG A 11 12.53 3.60 16.67
N LEU A 12 12.42 4.93 16.59
CA LEU A 12 11.17 5.59 16.24
C LEU A 12 10.70 5.26 14.82
N ILE A 13 11.60 5.25 13.84
CA ILE A 13 11.24 4.94 12.45
C ILE A 13 10.94 3.45 12.23
N SER A 14 11.44 2.56 13.11
CA SER A 14 11.13 1.13 13.08
C SER A 14 9.80 0.79 13.76
N ASP A 15 9.49 1.43 14.88
CA ASP A 15 8.37 1.05 15.74
C ASP A 15 7.07 1.83 15.44
N ARG A 16 7.17 2.97 14.76
CA ARG A 16 6.05 3.91 14.56
C ARG A 16 5.91 4.35 13.11
N CYS A 17 4.71 4.79 12.76
CA CYS A 17 4.44 5.52 11.53
C CYS A 17 4.56 7.05 11.77
N PRO A 18 4.85 7.87 10.75
CA PRO A 18 5.05 9.31 10.95
C PRO A 18 3.80 10.03 11.50
N ASP A 19 2.60 9.59 11.12
CA ASP A 19 1.32 10.10 11.62
C ASP A 19 1.16 9.91 13.13
N GLN A 20 1.60 8.77 13.68
CA GLN A 20 1.63 8.50 15.12
C GLN A 20 2.56 9.45 15.88
N LEU A 21 3.52 10.06 15.17
CA LEU A 21 4.43 11.06 15.70
C LEU A 21 4.00 12.50 15.36
N LYS A 22 2.76 12.68 14.89
CA LYS A 22 2.16 13.98 14.49
C LYS A 22 2.91 14.68 13.35
N LEU A 23 3.65 13.93 12.55
CA LEU A 23 4.31 14.46 11.37
C LEU A 23 3.34 14.48 10.18
N PRO A 24 3.44 15.47 9.26
CA PRO A 24 2.54 15.60 8.12
C PRO A 24 2.91 14.64 6.96
N PHE A 25 3.28 13.40 7.26
CA PHE A 25 3.67 12.40 6.28
C PHE A 25 2.95 11.08 6.51
N ALA A 26 2.59 10.41 5.42
CA ALA A 26 2.01 9.06 5.48
C ALA A 26 3.07 7.95 5.58
N LEU A 27 4.31 8.21 5.14
CA LEU A 27 5.40 7.23 5.07
C LEU A 27 6.72 7.86 5.50
N TRP A 28 7.68 7.02 5.93
CA TRP A 28 9.05 7.45 6.22
C TRP A 28 9.83 7.76 4.94
N THR A 29 9.75 9.01 4.49
CA THR A 29 10.64 9.56 3.47
C THR A 29 11.88 10.19 4.10
N ARG A 30 12.87 10.58 3.28
CA ARG A 30 14.08 11.27 3.79
C ARG A 30 13.71 12.62 4.39
N GLU A 31 12.71 13.28 3.84
CA GLU A 31 12.13 14.53 4.34
C GLU A 31 11.45 14.30 5.70
N ALA A 32 10.65 13.24 5.84
CA ALA A 32 10.00 12.88 7.10
C ALA A 32 11.01 12.59 8.21
N VAL A 33 12.08 11.85 7.90
CA VAL A 33 13.15 11.57 8.86
C VAL A 33 13.95 12.84 9.19
N GLY A 34 14.19 13.71 8.21
CA GLY A 34 14.82 15.01 8.43
C GLY A 34 14.01 15.90 9.36
N GLN A 35 12.69 15.96 9.17
CA GLN A 35 11.78 16.71 10.04
C GLN A 35 11.74 16.13 11.45
N LEU A 36 11.67 14.80 11.60
CA LEU A 36 11.74 14.13 12.90
C LEU A 36 13.03 14.50 13.67
N ILE A 37 14.17 14.53 12.99
CA ILE A 37 15.46 14.89 13.59
C ILE A 37 15.47 16.37 14.01
N ASN A 38 14.89 17.25 13.19
CA ASN A 38 14.78 18.66 13.49
C ASN A 38 13.88 18.90 14.72
N GLU A 39 12.66 18.36 14.72
CA GLU A 39 11.72 18.54 15.84
C GLU A 39 12.27 18.00 17.17
N ARG A 40 13.01 16.89 17.15
CA ARG A 40 13.51 16.25 18.37
C ARG A 40 14.82 16.84 18.89
N TYR A 41 15.71 17.28 17.99
CA TYR A 41 17.07 17.67 18.36
C TYR A 41 17.50 19.05 17.86
N GLY A 42 16.63 19.79 17.18
CA GLY A 42 16.91 21.11 16.61
C GLY A 42 17.93 21.09 15.48
N VAL A 43 18.24 19.91 14.90
CA VAL A 43 19.27 19.76 13.87
C VAL A 43 18.62 19.71 12.50
N SER A 44 18.84 20.76 11.70
CA SER A 44 18.47 20.76 10.29
C SER A 44 19.51 20.00 9.46
N LEU A 45 19.08 18.98 8.71
CA LEU A 45 19.94 18.18 7.85
C LEU A 45 19.45 18.25 6.42
N SER A 46 20.38 18.28 5.47
CA SER A 46 20.04 18.11 4.06
C SER A 46 19.47 16.70 3.81
N VAL A 47 18.56 16.59 2.84
CA VAL A 47 17.95 15.32 2.41
C VAL A 47 19.03 14.28 2.02
N SER A 48 20.14 14.74 1.42
CA SER A 48 21.29 13.89 1.09
C SER A 48 22.00 13.32 2.32
N THR A 49 22.12 14.11 3.39
CA THR A 49 22.73 13.68 4.65
C THR A 49 21.83 12.69 5.38
N VAL A 50 20.51 12.94 5.40
CA VAL A 50 19.53 11.98 5.92
C VAL A 50 19.60 10.66 5.15
N GLY A 51 19.69 10.70 3.82
CA GLY A 51 19.86 9.50 3.00
C GLY A 51 21.13 8.70 3.34
N ARG A 52 22.26 9.38 3.59
CA ARG A 52 23.51 8.71 4.05
C ARG A 52 23.35 8.07 5.41
N TYR A 53 22.63 8.72 6.34
CA TYR A 53 22.36 8.15 7.66
C TYR A 53 21.47 6.92 7.59
N LEU A 54 20.36 6.99 6.85
CA LEU A 54 19.48 5.84 6.63
C LEU A 54 20.24 4.64 6.05
N ARG A 55 21.10 4.86 5.04
CA ARG A 55 21.95 3.81 4.47
C ARG A 55 22.92 3.23 5.51
N ARG A 56 23.56 4.08 6.31
CA ARG A 56 24.48 3.65 7.38
C ARG A 56 23.76 2.86 8.48
N TRP A 57 22.49 3.14 8.74
CA TRP A 57 21.64 2.42 9.70
C TRP A 57 20.97 1.18 9.11
N GLY A 58 21.24 0.85 7.84
CA GLY A 58 20.70 -0.35 7.18
C GLY A 58 19.30 -0.18 6.58
N PHE A 59 18.74 1.03 6.54
CA PHE A 59 17.45 1.29 5.91
C PHE A 59 17.59 1.40 4.40
N THR A 60 16.66 0.75 3.70
CA THR A 60 16.53 0.81 2.24
C THR A 60 15.09 1.21 1.90
N PRO A 61 14.85 1.89 0.76
CA PRO A 61 13.48 2.12 0.29
C PRO A 61 12.79 0.79 0.01
N GLN A 62 11.73 0.48 0.75
CA GLN A 62 10.92 -0.72 0.59
C GLN A 62 9.50 -0.32 0.20
N LYS A 63 8.85 -1.11 -0.67
CA LYS A 63 7.43 -0.91 -1.00
C LYS A 63 6.60 -1.37 0.20
N PRO A 64 5.87 -0.48 0.91
CA PRO A 64 5.05 -0.90 2.03
C PRO A 64 3.96 -1.86 1.55
N LEU A 65 3.81 -2.98 2.24
CA LEU A 65 2.66 -3.85 2.01
C LEU A 65 1.43 -3.14 2.55
N ARG A 66 0.56 -2.65 1.65
CA ARG A 66 -0.73 -2.09 2.03
C ARG A 66 -1.58 -3.20 2.65
N ARG A 67 -1.68 -3.20 3.97
CA ARG A 67 -2.72 -3.92 4.72
C ARG A 67 -3.83 -2.91 5.00
N ALA A 68 -5.06 -3.24 4.62
CA ALA A 68 -6.21 -2.40 4.95
C ALA A 68 -6.30 -2.25 6.47
N TYR A 69 -6.37 -1.02 6.96
CA TYR A 69 -6.47 -0.70 8.39
C TYR A 69 -7.71 -1.33 9.04
N GLU A 70 -8.78 -1.49 8.26
CA GLU A 70 -10.07 -2.07 8.66
C GLU A 70 -10.03 -3.59 8.85
N ARG A 71 -8.93 -4.25 8.49
CA ARG A 71 -8.80 -5.71 8.64
C ARG A 71 -8.62 -6.06 10.12
N ASP A 72 -9.73 -6.37 10.78
CA ASP A 72 -9.73 -6.98 12.10
C ASP A 72 -9.20 -8.43 12.00
N PRO A 73 -7.98 -8.72 12.48
CA PRO A 73 -7.37 -10.04 12.34
C PRO A 73 -8.15 -11.12 13.10
N ALA A 74 -8.84 -10.75 14.19
CA ALA A 74 -9.64 -11.67 14.97
C ALA A 74 -10.91 -12.07 14.21
N LYS A 75 -11.58 -11.13 13.55
CA LYS A 75 -12.74 -11.43 12.68
C LYS A 75 -12.35 -12.30 11.49
N VAL A 76 -11.21 -12.00 10.85
CA VAL A 76 -10.72 -12.83 9.73
C VAL A 76 -10.41 -14.25 10.21
N LYS A 77 -9.76 -14.40 11.37
CA LYS A 77 -9.47 -15.72 11.94
C LYS A 77 -10.76 -16.47 12.27
N LYS A 78 -11.70 -15.83 12.95
CA LYS A 78 -13.01 -16.41 13.28
C LYS A 78 -13.75 -16.88 12.03
N TRP A 79 -13.79 -16.06 10.99
CA TRP A 79 -14.45 -16.39 9.72
C TRP A 79 -13.80 -17.61 9.04
N LEU A 80 -12.47 -17.68 9.03
CA LEU A 80 -11.72 -18.81 8.46
C LEU A 80 -11.88 -20.11 9.26
N ASP A 81 -11.92 -20.03 10.59
CA ASP A 81 -11.95 -21.18 11.48
C ASP A 81 -13.39 -21.72 11.68
N GLU A 82 -14.41 -20.85 11.65
CA GLU A 82 -15.79 -21.21 11.99
C GLU A 82 -16.73 -21.15 10.77
N GLU A 83 -16.82 -19.99 10.12
CA GLU A 83 -17.84 -19.70 9.11
C GLU A 83 -17.56 -20.41 7.78
N TYR A 84 -16.34 -20.31 7.28
CA TYR A 84 -15.97 -20.94 6.01
C TYR A 84 -16.12 -22.48 6.04
N PRO A 85 -15.67 -23.21 7.09
CA PRO A 85 -15.94 -24.64 7.19
C PRO A 85 -17.43 -24.98 7.23
N ALA A 86 -18.27 -24.14 7.85
CA ALA A 86 -19.73 -24.33 7.84
C ALA A 86 -20.31 -24.18 6.42
N ILE A 87 -19.93 -23.12 5.70
CA ILE A 87 -20.32 -22.90 4.30
C ILE A 87 -19.85 -24.08 3.43
N ARG A 88 -18.63 -24.56 3.61
CA ARG A 88 -18.08 -25.70 2.86
C ARG A 88 -18.87 -27.00 3.14
N ARG A 89 -19.24 -27.26 4.39
CA ARG A 89 -20.08 -28.42 4.76
C ARG A 89 -21.47 -28.31 4.12
N GLN A 90 -22.06 -27.12 4.14
CA GLN A 90 -23.36 -26.86 3.52
C GLN A 90 -23.31 -27.08 2.00
N ALA A 91 -22.33 -26.47 1.32
CA ALA A 91 -22.14 -26.63 -0.13
C ALA A 91 -21.96 -28.10 -0.51
N LYS A 92 -21.20 -28.89 0.28
CA LYS A 92 -21.05 -30.33 0.06
C LYS A 92 -22.39 -31.08 0.20
N ARG A 93 -23.21 -30.75 1.19
CA ARG A 93 -24.53 -31.36 1.42
C ARG A 93 -25.50 -31.06 0.28
N GLU A 94 -25.47 -29.83 -0.22
CA GLU A 94 -26.38 -29.33 -1.26
C GLU A 94 -25.86 -29.59 -2.68
N LYS A 95 -24.67 -30.21 -2.81
CA LYS A 95 -23.95 -30.39 -4.09
C LYS A 95 -23.79 -29.06 -4.85
N ALA A 96 -23.61 -27.97 -4.10
CA ALA A 96 -23.46 -26.62 -4.62
C ALA A 96 -21.98 -26.25 -4.83
N GLU A 97 -21.73 -25.36 -5.79
CA GLU A 97 -20.41 -24.77 -6.06
C GLU A 97 -20.25 -23.46 -5.27
N ILE A 98 -19.07 -23.23 -4.70
CA ILE A 98 -18.74 -21.97 -4.03
C ILE A 98 -18.05 -21.06 -5.03
N LEU A 99 -18.65 -19.89 -5.25
CA LEU A 99 -18.13 -18.82 -6.10
C LEU A 99 -17.67 -17.65 -5.22
N TRP A 100 -16.44 -17.20 -5.43
CA TRP A 100 -15.88 -15.99 -4.81
C TRP A 100 -16.05 -14.84 -5.78
N GLY A 101 -16.96 -13.92 -5.49
CA GLY A 101 -17.28 -12.79 -6.36
C GLY A 101 -16.62 -11.48 -5.93
N ASP A 102 -16.20 -10.68 -6.91
CA ASP A 102 -15.75 -9.30 -6.69
C ASP A 102 -16.10 -8.41 -7.91
N GLU A 103 -16.20 -7.10 -7.68
CA GLU A 103 -16.48 -6.09 -8.70
C GLU A 103 -15.28 -5.17 -8.90
N MET A 104 -14.86 -5.02 -10.16
CA MET A 104 -13.73 -4.17 -10.55
C MET A 104 -14.18 -3.12 -11.55
N GLY A 105 -13.89 -1.84 -11.27
CA GLY A 105 -14.05 -0.78 -12.25
C GLY A 105 -12.97 -0.85 -13.33
N LEU A 106 -13.39 -1.05 -14.58
CA LEU A 106 -12.53 -0.94 -15.76
C LEU A 106 -12.67 0.47 -16.34
N ARG A 107 -11.53 1.09 -16.63
CA ARG A 107 -11.48 2.37 -17.33
C ARG A 107 -10.79 2.19 -18.68
N SER A 108 -11.21 2.98 -19.66
CA SER A 108 -10.65 2.95 -21.01
C SER A 108 -9.20 3.47 -21.12
N ASP A 109 -8.64 4.08 -20.07
CA ASP A 109 -7.30 4.67 -20.07
C ASP A 109 -6.26 3.84 -19.30
N HIS A 110 -5.08 3.69 -19.91
CA HIS A 110 -3.92 3.11 -19.25
C HIS A 110 -3.24 4.17 -18.35
N GLN A 111 -3.47 4.08 -17.05
CA GLN A 111 -2.99 5.09 -16.07
C GLN A 111 -1.47 5.08 -15.80
N THR A 112 -0.71 4.17 -16.44
CA THR A 112 0.73 3.96 -16.16
C THR A 112 1.63 4.12 -17.39
N GLY A 113 1.21 4.91 -18.38
CA GLY A 113 2.05 5.27 -19.51
C GLY A 113 3.15 6.27 -19.13
N THR A 114 4.41 5.92 -19.37
CA THR A 114 5.54 6.86 -19.30
C THR A 114 6.00 7.21 -20.72
N SER A 115 6.27 8.50 -20.98
CA SER A 115 6.86 8.97 -22.23
C SER A 115 8.15 9.75 -21.95
N TYR A 116 9.15 9.60 -22.81
CA TYR A 116 10.42 10.34 -22.68
C TYR A 116 10.20 11.83 -22.98
N GLY A 117 10.66 12.68 -22.07
CA GLY A 117 10.60 14.13 -22.21
C GLY A 117 11.93 14.80 -21.85
N ARG A 118 12.20 15.99 -22.38
CA ARG A 118 13.39 16.76 -22.00
C ARG A 118 13.29 17.17 -20.53
N LYS A 119 14.40 17.10 -19.79
CA LYS A 119 14.47 17.50 -18.36
C LYS A 119 13.92 18.93 -18.19
N GLY A 120 12.88 19.08 -17.36
CA GLY A 120 12.19 20.35 -17.11
C GLY A 120 11.10 20.72 -18.12
N LYS A 121 10.82 19.89 -19.13
CA LYS A 121 9.72 20.07 -20.09
C LYS A 121 8.84 18.82 -20.10
N THR A 122 7.76 18.86 -19.32
CA THR A 122 6.76 17.78 -19.29
C THR A 122 6.06 17.69 -20.65
N PRO A 123 6.11 16.53 -21.34
CA PRO A 123 5.40 16.37 -22.61
C PRO A 123 3.90 16.30 -22.38
N THR A 124 3.14 17.09 -23.14
CA THR A 124 1.67 17.08 -23.14
C THR A 124 1.18 16.15 -24.24
N ILE A 125 0.40 15.14 -23.88
CA ILE A 125 -0.25 14.22 -24.84
C ILE A 125 -1.74 14.59 -24.90
N PRO A 126 -2.33 14.81 -26.08
CA PRO A 126 -3.77 15.02 -26.20
C PRO A 126 -4.50 13.75 -25.77
N GLY A 127 -5.43 13.88 -24.82
CA GLY A 127 -6.29 12.80 -24.36
C GLY A 127 -7.76 13.14 -24.61
N THR A 128 -8.55 12.16 -25.05
CA THR A 128 -9.99 12.34 -25.25
C THR A 128 -10.70 12.48 -23.90
N GLY A 129 -11.52 13.52 -23.74
CA GLY A 129 -12.32 13.75 -22.52
C GLY A 129 -13.52 12.80 -22.37
N GLN A 130 -13.93 12.12 -23.45
CA GLN A 130 -14.95 11.07 -23.41
C GLN A 130 -14.36 9.81 -22.79
N ARG A 131 -14.65 9.63 -21.50
CA ARG A 131 -14.26 8.47 -20.72
C ARG A 131 -15.42 7.49 -20.72
N PHE A 132 -15.16 6.23 -21.03
CA PHE A 132 -16.10 5.16 -20.70
C PHE A 132 -15.50 4.32 -19.57
N SER A 133 -16.34 4.08 -18.58
CA SER A 133 -16.09 3.13 -17.51
C SER A 133 -17.11 2.01 -17.63
N CYS A 134 -16.66 0.77 -17.52
CA CYS A 134 -17.54 -0.38 -17.29
C CYS A 134 -17.15 -1.06 -15.99
N ASN A 135 -18.12 -1.66 -15.33
CA ASN A 135 -17.87 -2.46 -14.15
C ASN A 135 -17.81 -3.92 -14.57
N MET A 136 -16.72 -4.59 -14.21
CA MET A 136 -16.59 -6.01 -14.39
C MET A 136 -16.98 -6.71 -13.09
N ILE A 137 -17.97 -7.59 -13.13
CA ILE A 137 -18.25 -8.52 -12.03
C ILE A 137 -17.58 -9.84 -12.40
N SER A 138 -16.74 -10.37 -11.51
CA SER A 138 -16.05 -11.64 -11.72
C SER A 138 -16.29 -12.58 -10.55
N THR A 139 -16.31 -13.88 -10.84
CA THR A 139 -16.42 -14.93 -9.83
C THR A 139 -15.38 -16.01 -10.09
N VAL A 140 -14.71 -16.51 -9.06
CA VAL A 140 -13.76 -17.62 -9.16
C VAL A 140 -14.18 -18.76 -8.25
N THR A 141 -13.99 -20.01 -8.69
CA THR A 141 -14.24 -21.20 -7.86
C THR A 141 -12.97 -21.66 -7.15
N ASN A 142 -13.09 -22.52 -6.13
CA ASN A 142 -11.91 -23.13 -5.48
C ASN A 142 -11.06 -24.01 -6.42
N GLN A 143 -11.59 -24.36 -7.60
CA GLN A 143 -10.88 -25.12 -8.64
C GLN A 143 -10.25 -24.20 -9.71
N GLY A 144 -10.38 -22.88 -9.57
CA GLY A 144 -9.79 -21.90 -10.48
C GLY A 144 -10.64 -21.56 -11.70
N ARG A 145 -11.91 -22.00 -11.77
CA ARG A 145 -12.81 -21.59 -12.86
C ARG A 145 -13.23 -20.14 -12.63
N LEU A 146 -12.96 -19.28 -13.61
CA LEU A 146 -13.29 -17.86 -13.61
C LEU A 146 -14.50 -17.62 -14.54
N THR A 147 -15.51 -16.92 -14.05
CA THR A 147 -16.64 -16.41 -14.85
C THR A 147 -16.75 -14.91 -14.64
N PHE A 148 -16.93 -14.12 -15.69
CA PHE A 148 -17.05 -12.66 -15.57
C PHE A 148 -18.10 -12.08 -16.51
N MET A 149 -18.57 -10.88 -16.18
CA MET A 149 -19.51 -10.06 -16.95
C MET A 149 -19.00 -8.61 -16.92
N VAL A 150 -19.14 -7.89 -18.02
CA VAL A 150 -18.67 -6.50 -18.24
C VAL A 150 -19.83 -5.63 -18.71
#